data_AF-A0AAJ6IES3-F1
#
_entry.id   AF-A0AAJ6IES3-F1
#
_cell.length_a   1.000
_cell.length_b   1.000
_cell.length_c   1.000
_cell.angle_alpha   90.00
_cell.angle_beta   90.00
_cell.angle_gamma   90.00
#
_symmetry.space_group_name_H-M   'P 1'
#
loop_
_entity.id
_entity.type
_entity.pdbx_description
1 polymer ?
#
loop_
_entity_poly.entity_id
_entity_poly.type
_entity_poly.pdbx_seq_one_letter_code
_entity_poly.pdbx_strand_id
1 'polypeptide(L)'
;MPLNHEETQAIVEGTTRFAMEGDSATRLLVGNLVAFLVKKGLIDQDEYLQETLKTKEFLSENYEPEKESDLKMVENIFNLHINDLKAPD
;
A
#
# COMPACT_ATOMS: atom_id res chain seq x y z
N MET A 1 -18.86 -0.67 10.34
CA MET A 1 -18.65 -1.05 11.76
C MET A 1 -17.19 -0.75 12.04
N PRO A 2 -16.82 0.03 13.07
CA PRO A 2 -15.41 0.25 13.38
C PRO A 2 -14.76 -1.09 13.77
N LEU A 3 -13.54 -1.32 13.31
CA LEU A 3 -12.76 -2.52 13.66
C LEU A 3 -12.44 -2.50 15.15
N ASN A 4 -12.42 -3.67 15.79
CA ASN A 4 -11.90 -3.78 17.15
C ASN A 4 -10.36 -3.78 17.15
N HIS A 5 -9.75 -3.66 18.34
CA HIS A 5 -8.29 -3.54 18.47
C HIS A 5 -7.53 -4.76 17.91
N GLU A 6 -8.05 -5.97 18.14
CA GLU A 6 -7.44 -7.22 17.67
C GLU A 6 -7.54 -7.36 16.14
N GLU A 7 -8.70 -7.02 15.57
CA GLU A 7 -8.90 -6.96 14.11
C GLU A 7 -7.97 -5.93 13.45
N THR A 8 -7.79 -4.77 14.11
CA THR A 8 -6.90 -3.70 13.64
C THR A 8 -5.46 -4.18 13.62
N GLN A 9 -4.96 -4.78 14.71
CA GLN A 9 -3.60 -5.33 14.75
C GLN A 9 -3.38 -6.42 13.70
N ALA A 10 -4.32 -7.36 13.55
CA ALA A 10 -4.20 -8.44 12.57
C ALA A 10 -4.11 -7.91 11.12
N ILE A 11 -4.91 -6.88 10.79
CA ILE A 11 -4.86 -6.23 9.46
C ILE A 11 -3.54 -5.50 9.27
N VAL A 12 -3.08 -4.75 10.27
CA VAL A 12 -1.84 -3.98 10.21
C VAL A 12 -0.64 -4.91 10.04
N GLU A 13 -0.49 -5.93 10.89
CA GLU A 13 0.59 -6.92 10.80
C GLU A 13 0.57 -7.66 9.46
N GLY A 14 -0.60 -8.12 9.03
CA GLY A 14 -0.76 -8.83 7.77
C GLY A 14 -0.34 -7.97 6.58
N THR A 15 -0.85 -6.73 6.51
CA THR A 15 -0.61 -5.82 5.39
C THR A 15 0.86 -5.37 5.35
N THR A 16 1.45 -5.05 6.51
CA THR A 16 2.87 -4.70 6.62
C THR A 16 3.76 -5.87 6.17
N ARG A 17 3.48 -7.09 6.63
CA ARG A 17 4.21 -8.28 6.19
C ARG A 17 4.11 -8.47 4.67
N PHE A 18 2.92 -8.39 4.10
CA PHE A 18 2.74 -8.52 2.64
C PHE A 18 3.47 -7.43 1.86
N ALA A 19 3.48 -6.20 2.36
CA ALA A 19 4.24 -5.13 1.73
C ALA A 19 5.74 -5.47 1.71
N MET A 20 6.31 -5.89 2.84
CA MET A 20 7.74 -6.21 2.96
C MET A 20 8.17 -7.49 2.22
N GLU A 21 7.33 -8.52 2.20
CA GLU A 21 7.58 -9.77 1.48
C GLU A 21 7.36 -9.64 -0.03
N GLY A 22 6.58 -8.63 -0.45
CA GLY A 22 6.34 -8.32 -1.85
C GLY A 22 7.64 -7.94 -2.55
N ASP A 23 8.03 -8.74 -3.55
CA ASP A 23 9.16 -8.43 -4.41
C ASP A 23 8.82 -7.36 -5.46
N SER A 24 9.85 -6.90 -6.19
CA SER A 24 9.65 -5.91 -7.26
C SER A 24 8.70 -6.41 -8.36
N ALA A 25 8.63 -7.73 -8.60
CA ALA A 25 7.72 -8.29 -9.59
C ALA A 25 6.26 -8.16 -9.15
N THR A 26 5.97 -8.44 -7.87
CA THR A 26 4.63 -8.27 -7.28
C THR A 26 4.18 -6.82 -7.39
N ARG A 27 5.04 -5.86 -7.05
CA ARG A 27 4.72 -4.43 -7.19
C ARG A 27 4.39 -4.05 -8.64
N LEU A 28 5.20 -4.49 -9.60
CA LEU A 28 4.98 -4.21 -11.02
C LEU A 28 3.67 -4.82 -11.53
N LEU A 29 3.33 -6.04 -11.12
CA LEU A 29 2.08 -6.70 -11.50
C LEU A 29 0.85 -5.95 -10.94
N VAL A 30 0.91 -5.53 -9.68
CA VAL A 30 -0.16 -4.72 -9.06
C VAL A 30 -0.28 -3.37 -9.74
N GLY A 31 0.84 -2.68 -10.01
CA GLY A 31 0.86 -1.42 -10.75
C GLY A 31 0.24 -1.54 -12.14
N ASN A 32 0.60 -2.59 -12.90
CA ASN A 32 0.01 -2.86 -14.21
C ASN A 32 -1.50 -3.15 -14.12
N LEU A 33 -1.93 -3.93 -13.13
CA LEU A 33 -3.36 -4.17 -12.90
C LEU A 33 -4.12 -2.87 -12.64
N VAL A 34 -3.61 -2.01 -11.76
CA VAL A 34 -4.24 -0.70 -11.47
C VAL A 34 -4.29 0.16 -12.73
N ALA A 35 -3.20 0.28 -13.48
CA ALA A 35 -3.15 1.05 -14.72
C ALA A 35 -4.17 0.53 -15.76
N PHE A 36 -4.32 -0.80 -15.87
CA PHE A 36 -5.34 -1.41 -16.72
C PHE A 36 -6.76 -1.04 -16.27
N LEU A 37 -7.06 -1.10 -14.97
CA LEU A 37 -8.38 -0.76 -14.42
C LEU A 37 -8.73 0.72 -14.63
N VAL A 38 -7.76 1.63 -14.42
CA VAL A 38 -7.89 3.06 -14.72
C VAL A 38 -8.19 3.27 -16.20
N LYS A 39 -7.41 2.63 -17.09
CA LYS A 39 -7.60 2.72 -18.55
C LYS A 39 -8.98 2.21 -19.00
N LYS A 40 -9.57 1.27 -18.26
CA LYS A 40 -10.94 0.77 -18.50
C LYS A 40 -12.03 1.65 -17.89
N GLY A 41 -11.67 2.71 -17.15
CA GLY A 41 -12.61 3.57 -16.43
C GLY A 41 -13.34 2.83 -15.31
N LEU A 42 -12.75 1.75 -14.77
CA LEU A 42 -13.36 0.96 -13.69
C LEU A 42 -13.03 1.52 -12.31
N ILE A 43 -11.93 2.25 -12.20
CA ILE A 43 -11.51 2.96 -10.99
C ILE A 43 -11.03 4.36 -11.37
N ASP A 44 -11.18 5.30 -10.45
CA ASP A 44 -10.56 6.62 -10.53
C ASP A 44 -9.14 6.55 -9.98
N GLN A 45 -8.18 7.12 -10.72
CA GLN A 45 -6.77 7.06 -10.35
C GLN A 45 -6.47 7.91 -9.11
N ASP A 46 -7.07 9.10 -9.01
CA ASP A 46 -6.81 10.00 -7.89
C ASP A 46 -7.40 9.44 -6.61
N GLU A 47 -8.62 8.87 -6.66
CA GLU A 47 -9.24 8.15 -5.55
C GLU A 47 -8.38 6.98 -5.08
N TYR A 48 -7.90 6.14 -6.01
CA TYR A 48 -7.01 5.03 -5.69
C TYR A 48 -5.70 5.49 -5.01
N LEU A 49 -5.09 6.56 -5.51
CA LEU A 49 -3.86 7.12 -4.93
C LEU A 49 -4.10 7.68 -3.53
N GLN A 50 -5.24 8.33 -3.28
CA GLN A 50 -5.61 8.82 -1.95
C GLN A 50 -5.83 7.67 -0.97
N GLU A 51 -6.54 6.61 -1.36
CA GLU A 51 -6.73 5.44 -0.51
C GLU A 51 -5.43 4.69 -0.22
N THR A 52 -4.52 4.64 -1.20
CA THR A 52 -3.17 4.09 -1.02
C THR A 52 -2.36 4.90 0.00
N LEU A 53 -2.46 6.23 -0.03
CA LEU A 53 -1.83 7.12 0.95
C LEU A 53 -2.41 6.95 2.36
N LYS A 54 -3.74 6.90 2.48
CA LYS A 54 -4.41 6.65 3.77
C LYS A 54 -4.00 5.30 4.36
N THR A 55 -3.87 4.27 3.52
CA THR A 55 -3.40 2.96 3.97
C THR A 55 -1.97 3.05 4.49
N LYS A 56 -1.09 3.76 3.78
CA LYS A 56 0.29 4.00 4.25
C LYS A 56 0.30 4.69 5.61
N GLU A 57 -0.46 5.77 5.78
CA GLU A 57 -0.55 6.53 7.03
C GLU A 57 -1.12 5.68 8.17
N PHE A 58 -2.19 4.94 7.90
CA PHE A 58 -2.79 4.01 8.86
C PHE A 58 -1.78 2.96 9.35
N LEU A 59 -1.00 2.36 8.44
CA LEU A 59 0.05 1.42 8.83
C LEU A 59 1.14 2.11 9.65
N SER A 60 1.58 3.31 9.25
CA SER A 60 2.60 4.06 10.00
C SER A 60 2.15 4.44 11.42
N GLU A 61 0.86 4.71 11.63
CA GLU A 61 0.30 5.08 12.93
C GLU A 61 0.01 3.88 13.86
N ASN A 62 -0.29 2.71 13.27
CA ASN A 62 -0.82 1.57 14.03
C ASN A 62 0.12 0.35 14.05
N TYR A 63 1.18 0.33 13.23
CA TYR A 63 2.17 -0.73 13.25
C TYR A 63 3.18 -0.50 14.37
N GLU A 64 3.40 -1.51 15.19
CA GLU A 64 4.48 -1.55 16.18
C GLU A 64 5.64 -2.36 15.59
N PRO A 65 6.62 -1.72 14.92
CA PRO A 65 7.69 -2.44 14.25
C PRO A 65 8.64 -3.10 15.25
N GLU A 66 9.03 -4.35 14.97
CA GLU A 66 10.14 -5.00 15.69
C GLU A 66 11.47 -4.27 15.44
N LYS A 67 11.63 -3.66 14.26
CA LYS A 67 12.79 -2.86 13.87
C LYS A 67 12.37 -1.56 13.18
N GLU A 68 13.01 -0.45 13.52
CA GLU A 68 12.78 0.85 12.87
C GLU A 68 12.93 0.81 11.33
N SER A 69 13.73 -0.12 10.81
CA SER A 69 13.90 -0.36 9.37
C SER A 69 12.63 -0.83 8.67
N ASP A 70 11.74 -1.51 9.37
CA ASP A 70 10.59 -2.18 8.78
C ASP A 70 9.55 -1.15 8.34
N LEU A 71 9.30 -0.15 9.18
CA LEU A 71 8.44 0.99 8.85
C LEU A 71 8.97 1.74 7.61
N LYS A 72 10.27 2.03 7.58
CA LYS A 72 10.92 2.70 6.43
C LYS A 72 10.82 1.88 5.15
N MET A 73 10.91 0.56 5.26
CA MET A 73 10.77 -0.34 4.11
C MET A 73 9.34 -0.28 3.55
N VAL A 74 8.32 -0.36 4.42
CA VAL A 74 6.91 -0.24 4.04
C VAL A 74 6.65 1.12 3.38
N GLU A 75 7.08 2.22 4.00
CA GLU A 75 6.94 3.56 3.43
C GLU A 75 7.58 3.66 2.04
N ASN A 76 8.77 3.09 1.87
CA ASN A 76 9.46 3.08 0.59
C ASN A 76 8.69 2.29 -0.48
N ILE A 77 8.13 1.12 -0.15
CA ILE A 77 7.34 0.31 -1.08
C ILE A 77 6.10 1.07 -1.54
N PHE A 78 5.36 1.69 -0.62
CA PHE A 78 4.19 2.51 -0.95
C PHE A 78 4.57 3.72 -1.81
N ASN A 79 5.65 4.42 -1.48
CA ASN A 79 6.12 5.56 -2.26
C ASN A 79 6.54 5.14 -3.69
N LEU A 80 7.21 3.99 -3.84
CA LEU A 80 7.56 3.46 -5.16
C LEU A 80 6.31 3.14 -5.98
N HIS A 81 5.33 2.45 -5.39
CA HIS A 81 4.06 2.12 -6.07
C HIS A 81 3.29 3.38 -6.50
N ILE A 82 3.20 4.38 -5.62
CA ILE A 82 2.56 5.68 -5.92
C ILE A 82 3.28 6.39 -7.06
N ASN A 83 4.61 6.41 -7.05
CA ASN A 83 5.41 7.06 -8.09
C ASN A 83 5.29 6.35 -9.43
N ASP A 84 5.28 5.02 -9.43
CA ASP A 84 5.10 4.18 -10.63
C ASP A 84 3.74 4.48 -11.31
N LEU A 85 2.71 4.84 -10.54
CA LEU A 85 1.38 5.19 -11.05
C LEU A 85 1.22 6.68 -11.42
N LYS A 86 1.95 7.59 -10.77
CA LYS A 86 1.90 9.03 -11.05
C LYS A 86 2.72 9.43 -12.26
N ALA A 87 3.77 8.67 -12.59
CA ALA A 87 4.56 8.93 -13.77
C ALA A 87 3.68 8.70 -15.01
N PRO A 88 3.38 9.74 -15.82
CA PRO A 88 2.74 9.54 -17.10
C PRO A 88 3.76 8.86 -18.03
N ASP A 89 3.33 7.80 -18.71
CA ASP A 89 3.95 7.41 -19.98
C ASP A 89 3.78 8.55 -21.02
#